data_AF-A0A7X8PLN0-F1
#
_entry.id   AF-A0A7X8PLN0-F1
#
_cell.length_a   1.000
_cell.length_b   1.000
_cell.length_c   1.000
_cell.angle_alpha   90.00
_cell.angle_beta   90.00
_cell.angle_gamma   90.00
#
_symmetry.space_group_name_H-M   'P 1'
#
loop_
_entity.id
_entity.type
_entity.pdbx_description
1 polymer ?
#
loop_
_entity_poly.entity_id
_entity_poly.type
_entity_poly.pdbx_seq_one_letter_code
_entity_poly.pdbx_strand_id
1 'polypeptide(L)'
;MTIEFYDCDSQILADAAQMEEIFVEAALASGATVLGQNFHAFEPQGVSGFIIIAESHFSVHAWPEHDFAAVDIFTCGESISFETAVESLKNGLQSQNTIISSVMNRGIVSNNGIERMVPIYEGKTESYALSWQSRFEASKAWGLQASVDVYNCDPDIIRNADAIKQYVSELCSKLNIKRCGDTTIVHFGNNSQVEGFTMTQLIETSLISGHFANTSNNAYIDVFSCTYFEPREVAEFSIDFLKGAHYRMQVGLRR
;
A
#
# COMPACT_ATOMS: atom_id res chain seq x y z
N MET A 1 -10.59 2.67 -1.67
CA MET A 1 -9.73 2.96 -2.84
C MET A 1 -10.02 4.39 -3.25
N THR A 2 -9.00 5.20 -3.49
CA THR A 2 -9.10 6.56 -4.00
C THR A 2 -8.45 6.60 -5.38
N ILE A 3 -9.14 7.20 -6.33
CA ILE A 3 -8.81 7.20 -7.75
C ILE A 3 -8.88 8.64 -8.25
N GLU A 4 -7.91 9.02 -9.06
CA GLU A 4 -7.81 10.29 -9.74
C GLU A 4 -7.95 10.03 -11.24
N PHE A 5 -9.01 10.55 -11.84
CA PHE A 5 -9.24 10.54 -13.28
C PHE A 5 -8.84 11.90 -13.85
N TYR A 6 -7.96 11.87 -14.85
CA TYR A 6 -7.44 13.03 -15.56
C TYR A 6 -7.83 12.98 -17.03
N ASP A 7 -7.77 14.14 -17.68
CA ASP A 7 -8.07 14.32 -19.10
C ASP A 7 -9.45 13.72 -19.46
N CYS A 8 -10.44 13.97 -18.59
CA CYS A 8 -11.83 13.54 -18.77
C CYS A 8 -12.59 14.48 -19.71
N ASP A 9 -13.76 14.06 -20.18
CA ASP A 9 -14.66 14.97 -20.89
C ASP A 9 -15.29 15.98 -19.91
N SER A 10 -14.92 17.26 -20.02
CA SER A 10 -15.44 18.32 -19.14
C SER A 10 -16.94 18.56 -19.24
N GLN A 11 -17.60 18.21 -20.36
CA GLN A 11 -19.05 18.30 -20.47
C GLN A 11 -19.73 17.25 -19.59
N ILE A 12 -19.17 16.03 -19.55
CA ILE A 12 -19.62 14.97 -18.65
C ILE A 12 -19.43 15.40 -17.19
N LEU A 13 -18.24 15.91 -16.85
CA LEU A 13 -17.91 16.35 -15.49
C LEU A 13 -18.82 17.49 -14.96
N ALA A 14 -19.45 18.25 -15.86
CA ALA A 14 -20.35 19.36 -15.52
C ALA A 14 -21.84 18.94 -15.46
N ASP A 15 -22.19 17.72 -15.87
CA ASP A 15 -23.56 17.23 -15.95
C ASP A 15 -23.84 16.22 -14.84
N ALA A 16 -24.57 16.67 -13.80
CA ALA A 16 -24.91 15.82 -12.66
C ALA A 16 -25.74 14.58 -13.05
N ALA A 17 -26.57 14.65 -14.10
CA ALA A 17 -27.39 13.52 -14.52
C ALA A 17 -26.55 12.46 -15.26
N GLN A 18 -25.62 12.89 -16.12
CA GLN A 18 -24.69 11.96 -16.77
C GLN A 18 -23.73 11.32 -15.74
N MET A 19 -23.22 12.12 -14.81
CA MET A 19 -22.39 11.61 -13.71
C MET A 19 -23.16 10.58 -12.86
N GLU A 20 -24.43 10.82 -12.58
CA GLU A 20 -25.28 9.85 -11.87
C GLU A 20 -25.38 8.53 -12.65
N GLU A 21 -25.71 8.58 -13.94
CA GLU A 21 -25.86 7.39 -14.79
C GLU A 21 -24.56 6.56 -14.84
N ILE A 22 -23.41 7.21 -15.09
CA ILE A 22 -22.10 6.59 -15.17
C ILE A 22 -21.74 5.86 -13.86
N PHE A 23 -21.96 6.52 -12.72
CA PHE A 23 -21.59 5.95 -11.44
C PHE A 23 -22.53 4.82 -11.01
N VAL A 24 -23.82 4.92 -11.33
CA VAL A 24 -24.77 3.84 -11.06
C VAL A 24 -24.44 2.62 -11.89
N GLU A 25 -24.13 2.81 -13.19
CA GLU A 25 -23.70 1.73 -14.06
C GLU A 25 -22.43 1.06 -13.54
N ALA A 26 -21.41 1.84 -13.16
CA ALA A 26 -20.17 1.31 -12.62
C ALA A 26 -20.38 0.52 -11.31
N ALA A 27 -21.22 1.03 -10.41
CA ALA A 27 -21.55 0.34 -9.16
C ALA A 27 -22.24 -1.01 -9.44
N LEU A 28 -23.25 -1.03 -10.31
CA LEU A 28 -23.97 -2.26 -10.66
C LEU A 28 -23.08 -3.26 -11.40
N ALA A 29 -22.28 -2.81 -12.36
CA ALA A 29 -21.36 -3.65 -13.12
C ALA A 29 -20.29 -4.30 -12.22
N SER A 30 -19.86 -3.59 -11.17
CA SER A 30 -18.93 -4.12 -10.17
C SER A 30 -19.50 -5.23 -9.29
N GLY A 31 -20.82 -5.48 -9.36
CA GLY A 31 -21.54 -6.42 -8.50
C GLY A 31 -22.05 -5.80 -7.19
N ALA A 32 -21.96 -4.48 -7.02
CA ALA A 32 -22.48 -3.81 -5.84
C ALA A 32 -24.02 -3.73 -5.88
N THR A 33 -24.65 -3.78 -4.70
CA THR A 33 -26.08 -3.50 -4.56
C THR A 33 -26.27 -2.04 -4.21
N VAL A 34 -26.83 -1.25 -5.13
CA VAL A 34 -27.13 0.17 -4.93
C VAL A 34 -28.36 0.34 -4.04
N LEU A 35 -28.23 1.13 -2.98
CA LEU A 35 -29.31 1.48 -2.05
C LEU A 35 -29.87 2.89 -2.27
N GLY A 36 -29.08 3.79 -2.85
CA GLY A 36 -29.49 5.15 -3.16
C GLY A 36 -28.35 5.98 -3.74
N GLN A 37 -28.68 7.12 -4.34
CA GLN A 37 -27.72 8.02 -4.97
C GLN A 37 -28.11 9.48 -4.79
N ASN A 38 -27.14 10.39 -4.85
CA ASN A 38 -27.36 11.83 -4.86
C ASN A 38 -26.22 12.52 -5.61
N PHE A 39 -26.56 13.32 -6.62
CA PHE A 39 -25.61 14.10 -7.40
C PHE A 39 -26.05 15.58 -7.41
N HIS A 40 -25.09 16.47 -7.21
CA HIS A 40 -25.30 17.91 -7.13
C HIS A 40 -24.35 18.64 -8.06
N ALA A 41 -24.90 19.41 -8.99
CA ALA A 41 -24.15 20.36 -9.80
C ALA A 41 -23.98 21.68 -9.04
N PHE A 42 -22.76 22.22 -9.07
CA PHE A 42 -22.41 23.51 -8.47
C PHE A 42 -22.36 24.63 -9.51
N GLU A 43 -22.47 25.86 -9.00
CA GLU A 43 -22.25 27.08 -9.77
C GLU A 43 -20.84 27.64 -9.49
N PRO A 44 -20.07 28.04 -10.50
CA PRO A 44 -20.43 28.11 -11.93
C PRO A 44 -20.37 26.77 -12.68
N GLN A 45 -19.72 25.74 -12.13
CA GLN A 45 -19.64 24.40 -12.68
C GLN A 45 -19.12 23.40 -11.64
N GLY A 46 -19.10 22.12 -12.00
CA GLY A 46 -18.60 21.01 -11.18
C GLY A 46 -19.72 20.17 -10.58
N VAL A 47 -19.39 18.92 -10.26
CA VAL A 47 -20.36 17.95 -9.73
C VAL A 47 -19.77 17.26 -8.51
N SER A 48 -20.57 17.11 -7.45
CA SER A 48 -20.30 16.14 -6.39
C SER A 48 -21.38 15.09 -6.35
N GLY A 49 -20.98 13.83 -6.20
CA GLY A 49 -21.86 12.68 -6.28
C GLY A 49 -21.57 11.64 -5.22
N PHE A 50 -22.59 10.93 -4.80
CA PHE A 50 -22.48 9.82 -3.87
C PHE A 50 -23.47 8.71 -4.23
N ILE A 51 -23.01 7.47 -4.19
CA ILE A 51 -23.83 6.26 -4.29
C ILE A 51 -23.64 5.48 -3.00
N ILE A 52 -24.75 5.23 -2.32
CA ILE A 52 -24.81 4.35 -1.16
C ILE A 52 -24.99 2.93 -1.70
N ILE A 53 -24.09 2.04 -1.31
CA ILE A 53 -24.20 0.60 -1.60
C ILE A 53 -24.43 -0.18 -0.32
N ALA A 54 -24.87 -1.43 -0.42
CA ALA A 54 -25.26 -2.27 0.72
C ALA A 54 -24.24 -2.30 1.87
N GLU A 55 -22.95 -2.15 1.57
CA GLU A 55 -21.89 -2.28 2.56
C GLU A 55 -20.96 -1.06 2.68
N SER A 56 -21.25 0.09 2.04
CA SER A 56 -20.47 1.36 2.10
C SER A 56 -20.90 2.36 1.00
N HIS A 57 -20.01 2.78 0.09
CA HIS A 57 -20.29 3.84 -0.89
C HIS A 57 -19.28 4.00 -2.04
N PHE A 58 -19.73 4.66 -3.12
CA PHE A 58 -18.88 5.32 -4.12
C PHE A 58 -19.10 6.83 -4.02
N SER A 59 -18.06 7.65 -4.16
CA SER A 59 -18.17 9.11 -4.18
C SER A 59 -17.31 9.76 -5.25
N VAL A 60 -17.71 10.95 -5.68
CA VAL A 60 -16.96 11.74 -6.67
C VAL A 60 -17.04 13.23 -6.39
N HIS A 61 -15.93 13.91 -6.65
CA HIS A 61 -15.84 15.35 -6.82
C HIS A 61 -15.18 15.64 -8.17
N ALA A 62 -15.84 16.42 -9.02
CA ALA A 62 -15.40 16.72 -10.38
C ALA A 62 -15.17 18.22 -10.59
N TRP A 63 -14.07 18.54 -11.27
CA TRP A 63 -13.62 19.88 -11.66
C TRP A 63 -13.49 19.95 -13.19
N PRO A 64 -14.56 20.34 -13.92
CA PRO A 64 -14.56 20.43 -15.38
C PRO A 64 -13.47 21.36 -15.94
N GLU A 65 -13.08 22.41 -15.23
CA GLU A 65 -12.02 23.36 -15.63
C GLU A 65 -10.62 22.72 -15.65
N HIS A 66 -10.49 21.53 -15.09
CA HIS A 66 -9.25 20.79 -14.98
C HIS A 66 -9.34 19.41 -15.63
N ASP A 67 -10.45 19.11 -16.31
CA ASP A 67 -10.74 17.80 -16.89
C ASP A 67 -10.50 16.65 -15.87
N PHE A 68 -10.83 16.91 -14.60
CA PHE A 68 -10.39 16.11 -13.45
C PHE A 68 -11.55 15.66 -12.56
N ALA A 69 -11.51 14.39 -12.13
CA ALA A 69 -12.40 13.86 -11.11
C ALA A 69 -11.65 13.04 -10.05
N ALA A 70 -11.89 13.36 -8.78
CA ALA A 70 -11.45 12.57 -7.64
C ALA A 70 -12.58 11.64 -7.20
N VAL A 71 -12.30 10.34 -7.14
CA VAL A 71 -13.29 9.29 -6.87
C VAL A 71 -12.85 8.42 -5.72
N ASP A 72 -13.78 8.11 -4.81
CA ASP A 72 -13.58 7.10 -3.78
C ASP A 72 -14.50 5.91 -4.02
N ILE A 73 -13.92 4.72 -4.01
CA ILE A 73 -14.65 3.44 -3.95
C ILE A 73 -14.36 2.81 -2.60
N PHE A 74 -15.34 2.81 -1.73
CA PHE A 74 -15.32 2.11 -0.46
C PHE A 74 -16.26 0.92 -0.59
N THR A 75 -15.77 -0.29 -0.35
CA THR A 75 -16.58 -1.52 -0.29
C THR A 75 -16.25 -2.30 0.99
N CYS A 76 -17.17 -3.14 1.47
CA CYS A 76 -16.85 -4.28 2.31
C CYS A 76 -17.04 -5.56 1.48
N GLY A 77 -16.41 -6.67 1.90
CA GLY A 77 -16.55 -7.97 1.25
C GLY A 77 -15.66 -8.21 0.03
N GLU A 78 -15.57 -9.47 -0.40
CA GLU A 78 -14.73 -9.92 -1.54
C GLU A 78 -15.52 -10.04 -2.85
N SER A 79 -16.82 -9.71 -2.86
CA SER A 79 -17.72 -9.92 -4.00
C SER A 79 -17.77 -8.77 -5.01
N ILE A 80 -17.14 -7.62 -4.72
CA ILE A 80 -17.15 -6.45 -5.61
C ILE A 80 -15.87 -6.40 -6.43
N SER A 81 -16.03 -6.31 -7.75
CA SER A 81 -14.92 -6.17 -8.71
C SER A 81 -14.48 -4.72 -8.84
N PHE A 82 -13.35 -4.38 -8.21
CA PHE A 82 -12.73 -3.05 -8.36
C PHE A 82 -12.30 -2.78 -9.81
N GLU A 83 -11.82 -3.80 -10.52
CA GLU A 83 -11.37 -3.68 -11.91
C GLU A 83 -12.53 -3.24 -12.80
N THR A 84 -13.68 -3.90 -12.69
CA THR A 84 -14.88 -3.54 -13.43
C THR A 84 -15.38 -2.15 -13.06
N ALA A 85 -15.38 -1.80 -11.77
CA ALA A 85 -15.78 -0.46 -11.33
C ALA A 85 -14.89 0.63 -11.94
N VAL A 86 -13.57 0.47 -11.85
CA VAL A 86 -12.58 1.45 -12.36
C VAL A 86 -12.67 1.55 -13.88
N GLU A 87 -12.80 0.43 -14.60
CA GLU A 87 -12.90 0.42 -16.06
C GLU A 87 -14.22 1.07 -16.54
N SER A 88 -15.34 0.76 -15.91
CA SER A 88 -16.62 1.41 -16.19
C SER A 88 -16.55 2.92 -15.97
N LEU A 89 -15.96 3.38 -14.86
CA LEU A 89 -15.79 4.81 -14.59
C LEU A 89 -14.84 5.48 -15.58
N LYS A 90 -13.69 4.85 -15.88
CA LYS A 90 -12.72 5.36 -16.87
C LYS A 90 -13.39 5.60 -18.22
N ASN A 91 -14.16 4.61 -18.68
CA ASN A 91 -14.85 4.66 -19.97
C ASN A 91 -15.99 5.69 -19.94
N GLY A 92 -16.81 5.72 -18.89
CA GLY A 92 -17.91 6.67 -18.74
C GLY A 92 -17.44 8.12 -18.66
N LEU A 93 -16.37 8.38 -17.91
CA LEU A 93 -15.76 9.71 -17.78
C LEU A 93 -14.89 10.10 -18.99
N GLN A 94 -14.66 9.17 -19.92
CA GLN A 94 -13.72 9.32 -21.05
C GLN A 94 -12.30 9.73 -20.64
N SER A 95 -11.86 9.28 -19.45
CA SER A 95 -10.55 9.63 -18.91
C SER A 95 -9.41 9.02 -19.72
N GLN A 96 -8.44 9.84 -20.12
CA GLN A 96 -7.23 9.36 -20.81
C GLN A 96 -6.14 8.87 -19.87
N ASN A 97 -6.18 9.31 -18.60
CA ASN A 97 -5.20 8.94 -17.60
C ASN A 97 -5.85 8.72 -16.23
N THR A 98 -5.56 7.59 -15.62
CA THR A 98 -6.15 7.18 -14.33
C THR A 98 -5.03 6.82 -13.36
N ILE A 99 -5.05 7.41 -12.18
CA ILE A 99 -4.13 7.12 -11.09
C ILE A 99 -4.94 6.58 -9.92
N ILE A 100 -4.59 5.42 -9.39
CA ILE A 100 -5.12 4.99 -8.10
C ILE A 100 -4.16 5.50 -7.02
N SER A 101 -4.55 6.57 -6.35
CA SER A 101 -3.68 7.30 -5.42
C SER A 101 -3.49 6.58 -4.11
N SER A 102 -4.51 5.87 -3.65
CA SER A 102 -4.42 5.07 -2.44
C SER A 102 -5.42 3.94 -2.44
N VAL A 103 -5.04 2.82 -1.86
CA VAL A 103 -6.00 1.81 -1.50
C VAL A 103 -5.69 1.33 -0.09
N MET A 104 -6.68 1.46 0.77
CA MET A 104 -6.58 1.25 2.20
C MET A 104 -7.60 0.23 2.63
N ASN A 105 -7.22 -0.70 3.51
CA ASN A 105 -8.22 -1.44 4.25
C ASN A 105 -8.84 -0.55 5.31
N ARG A 106 -10.13 -0.81 5.58
CA ARG A 106 -10.90 -0.12 6.60
C ARG A 106 -11.49 -1.17 7.54
N GLY A 107 -11.68 -0.82 8.81
CA GLY A 107 -12.24 -1.74 9.80
C GLY A 107 -11.25 -2.78 10.35
N ILE A 108 -9.98 -2.40 10.56
CA ILE A 108 -8.99 -3.23 11.29
C ILE A 108 -9.41 -3.26 12.77
N VAL A 109 -10.41 -4.08 13.10
CA VAL A 109 -10.86 -4.34 14.47
C VAL A 109 -10.00 -5.47 15.00
N SER A 110 -9.29 -5.22 16.10
CA SER A 110 -8.30 -6.12 16.67
C SER A 110 -8.92 -7.48 16.99
N ASN A 111 -8.52 -8.49 16.23
CA ASN A 111 -8.16 -9.76 16.83
C ASN A 111 -6.96 -10.44 16.16
N ASN A 112 -6.24 -9.81 15.21
CA ASN A 112 -4.90 -10.21 14.73
C ASN A 112 -4.26 -9.21 13.72
N GLY A 113 -4.40 -7.88 13.89
CA GLY A 113 -3.51 -6.89 13.23
C GLY A 113 -3.26 -6.99 11.72
N ILE A 114 -4.20 -7.51 10.91
CA ILE A 114 -3.96 -7.73 9.48
C ILE A 114 -4.09 -6.41 8.71
N GLU A 115 -2.96 -5.84 8.30
CA GLU A 115 -2.87 -4.77 7.30
C GLU A 115 -2.61 -5.39 5.91
N ARG A 116 -3.65 -5.58 5.08
CA ARG A 116 -3.49 -5.82 3.62
C ARG A 116 -3.19 -4.49 2.89
N MET A 117 -1.96 -4.29 2.43
CA MET A 117 -1.56 -3.10 1.68
C MET A 117 -1.96 -3.22 0.20
N VAL A 118 -2.35 -2.11 -0.44
CA VAL A 118 -2.88 -2.09 -1.81
C VAL A 118 -2.12 -0.99 -2.61
N PRO A 119 -1.92 -1.14 -3.94
CA PRO A 119 -0.69 -0.73 -4.65
C PRO A 119 -0.59 0.76 -5.02
N ILE A 120 0.65 1.22 -5.20
CA ILE A 120 1.03 2.50 -5.85
C ILE A 120 1.29 2.24 -7.34
N TYR A 121 0.74 3.07 -8.23
CA TYR A 121 0.81 2.97 -9.69
C TYR A 121 1.96 3.83 -10.27
N GLU A 122 2.84 3.22 -11.05
CA GLU A 122 3.80 3.94 -11.93
C GLU A 122 3.93 3.21 -13.29
N GLY A 123 3.38 3.81 -14.36
CA GLY A 123 3.74 3.51 -15.77
C GLY A 123 2.60 3.09 -16.72
N LYS A 124 2.75 3.45 -18.01
CA LYS A 124 1.81 3.29 -19.15
C LYS A 124 1.57 1.84 -19.64
N THR A 125 1.61 0.82 -18.79
CA THR A 125 1.26 -0.54 -19.22
C THR A 125 0.63 -1.29 -18.07
N GLU A 126 -0.70 -1.42 -18.17
CA GLU A 126 -1.56 -2.14 -17.25
C GLU A 126 -1.10 -3.60 -17.15
N SER A 127 -0.61 -4.00 -15.97
CA SER A 127 -0.55 -5.40 -15.56
C SER A 127 -0.84 -5.47 -14.07
N TYR A 128 -2.06 -5.91 -13.78
CA TYR A 128 -2.55 -6.21 -12.45
C TYR A 128 -1.81 -7.44 -11.92
N ALA A 129 -1.38 -7.37 -10.67
CA ALA A 129 -0.83 -8.53 -10.00
C ALA A 129 -1.33 -8.52 -8.56
N LEU A 130 -2.16 -9.53 -8.26
CA LEU A 130 -2.87 -9.75 -7.01
C LEU A 130 -1.94 -10.05 -5.82
N SER A 131 -0.66 -10.35 -6.09
CA SER A 131 0.38 -10.60 -5.08
C SER A 131 1.67 -9.87 -5.44
N TRP A 132 2.54 -9.65 -4.44
CA TRP A 132 3.89 -9.10 -4.68
C TRP A 132 4.70 -9.98 -5.62
N GLN A 133 4.46 -11.30 -5.58
CA GLN A 133 5.10 -12.25 -6.48
C GLN A 133 4.75 -11.95 -7.93
N SER A 134 3.45 -11.88 -8.23
CA SER A 134 3.00 -11.57 -9.57
C SER A 134 3.47 -10.18 -10.04
N ARG A 135 3.59 -9.19 -9.13
CA ARG A 135 4.09 -7.84 -9.46
C ARG A 135 5.57 -7.84 -9.80
N PHE A 136 6.37 -8.56 -9.00
CA PHE A 136 7.79 -8.71 -9.22
C PHE A 136 8.06 -9.40 -10.56
N GLU A 137 7.38 -10.52 -10.83
CA GLU A 137 7.49 -11.28 -12.07
C GLU A 137 7.04 -10.46 -13.31
N ALA A 138 5.87 -9.83 -13.26
CA ALA A 138 5.32 -9.07 -14.39
C ALA A 138 6.15 -7.82 -14.72
N SER A 139 6.67 -7.14 -13.70
CA SER A 139 7.46 -5.92 -13.88
C SER A 139 8.87 -6.16 -14.44
N LYS A 140 9.34 -7.42 -14.45
CA LYS A 140 10.73 -7.78 -14.78
C LYS A 140 11.75 -6.96 -13.98
N ALA A 141 11.41 -6.62 -12.73
CA ALA A 141 12.27 -5.85 -11.84
C ALA A 141 13.59 -6.59 -11.59
N TRP A 142 14.68 -5.83 -11.51
CA TRP A 142 15.99 -6.34 -11.10
C TRP A 142 16.03 -6.73 -9.63
N GLY A 143 15.25 -6.05 -8.77
CA GLY A 143 15.19 -6.37 -7.35
C GLY A 143 13.92 -5.88 -6.65
N LEU A 144 13.67 -6.44 -5.47
CA LEU A 144 12.56 -6.14 -4.58
C LEU A 144 13.12 -5.59 -3.26
N GLN A 145 12.58 -4.46 -2.81
CA GLN A 145 12.86 -3.84 -1.52
C GLN A 145 11.61 -3.94 -0.64
N ALA A 146 11.79 -4.30 0.63
CA ALA A 146 10.82 -4.05 1.70
C ALA A 146 11.50 -3.23 2.80
N SER A 147 10.91 -2.09 3.14
CA SER A 147 11.26 -1.28 4.32
C SER A 147 10.16 -1.44 5.35
N VAL A 148 10.52 -1.82 6.58
CA VAL A 148 9.60 -2.06 7.69
C VAL A 148 10.06 -1.24 8.89
N ASP A 149 9.23 -0.31 9.31
CA ASP A 149 9.40 0.43 10.56
C ASP A 149 8.55 -0.24 11.64
N VAL A 150 9.15 -0.74 12.71
CA VAL A 150 8.47 -1.31 13.87
C VAL A 150 8.57 -0.34 15.05
N TYR A 151 7.43 0.04 15.60
CA TYR A 151 7.34 1.07 16.64
C TYR A 151 7.06 0.47 18.01
N ASN A 152 7.62 1.10 19.06
CA ASN A 152 7.47 0.70 20.46
C ASN A 152 7.87 -0.78 20.72
N CYS A 153 9.03 -1.18 20.23
CA CYS A 153 9.62 -2.50 20.43
C CYS A 153 10.04 -2.72 21.89
N ASP A 154 10.25 -3.99 22.24
CA ASP A 154 10.83 -4.37 23.52
C ASP A 154 12.30 -3.88 23.61
N PRO A 155 12.61 -2.97 24.57
CA PRO A 155 13.94 -2.41 24.71
C PRO A 155 15.01 -3.45 25.04
N ASP A 156 14.66 -4.57 25.67
CA ASP A 156 15.62 -5.63 26.01
C ASP A 156 16.07 -6.41 24.77
N ILE A 157 15.28 -6.36 23.68
CA ILE A 157 15.59 -6.99 22.40
C ILE A 157 16.39 -6.05 21.52
N ILE A 158 15.87 -4.84 21.25
CA ILE A 158 16.48 -3.92 20.28
C ILE A 158 17.80 -3.30 20.77
N ARG A 159 18.13 -3.45 22.06
CA ARG A 159 19.39 -2.98 22.66
C ARG A 159 20.36 -4.14 22.96
N ASN A 160 20.09 -5.33 22.43
CA ASN A 160 20.89 -6.52 22.64
C ASN A 160 21.45 -7.03 21.31
N ALA A 161 22.77 -6.93 21.13
CA ALA A 161 23.44 -7.34 19.90
C ALA A 161 23.23 -8.82 19.57
N ASP A 162 23.19 -9.72 20.56
CA ASP A 162 22.97 -11.14 20.33
C ASP A 162 21.53 -11.41 19.88
N ALA A 163 20.55 -10.70 20.47
CA ALA A 163 19.16 -10.78 20.06
C ALA A 163 18.96 -10.26 18.63
N ILE A 164 19.63 -9.15 18.26
CA ILE A 164 19.61 -8.62 16.89
C ILE A 164 20.27 -9.59 15.90
N LYS A 165 21.34 -10.27 16.31
CA LYS A 165 22.00 -11.30 15.48
C LYS A 165 21.09 -12.52 15.28
N GLN A 166 20.38 -12.93 16.33
CA GLN A 166 19.39 -13.99 16.27
C GLN A 166 18.22 -13.60 15.34
N TYR A 167 17.69 -12.39 15.51
CA TYR A 167 16.62 -11.82 14.69
C TYR A 167 16.90 -11.98 13.19
N VAL A 168 18.05 -11.49 12.70
CA VAL A 168 18.35 -11.54 11.26
C VAL A 168 18.62 -12.96 10.78
N SER A 169 19.18 -13.84 11.64
CA SER A 169 19.38 -15.25 11.32
C SER A 169 18.05 -15.97 11.10
N GLU A 170 17.08 -15.74 11.99
CA GLU A 170 15.75 -16.34 11.91
C GLU A 170 14.91 -15.74 10.78
N LEU A 171 14.99 -14.43 10.54
CA LEU A 171 14.35 -13.78 9.40
C LEU A 171 14.84 -14.38 8.08
N CYS A 172 16.16 -14.53 7.91
CA CYS A 172 16.73 -15.19 6.72
C CYS A 172 16.19 -16.61 6.56
N SER A 173 16.09 -17.38 7.66
CA SER A 173 15.56 -18.75 7.62
C SER A 173 14.09 -18.78 7.21
N LYS A 174 13.27 -17.85 7.71
CA LYS A 174 11.84 -17.77 7.39
C LYS A 174 11.62 -17.44 5.91
N LEU A 175 12.38 -16.48 5.38
CA LEU A 175 12.30 -16.06 3.98
C LEU A 175 12.99 -17.01 3.00
N ASN A 176 13.61 -18.10 3.49
CA ASN A 176 14.46 -19.00 2.70
C ASN A 176 15.60 -18.26 1.96
N ILE A 177 16.17 -17.25 2.61
CA ILE A 177 17.29 -16.45 2.09
C ILE A 177 18.60 -16.97 2.65
N LYS A 178 19.57 -17.22 1.77
CA LYS A 178 20.90 -17.67 2.15
C LYS A 178 21.80 -16.49 2.50
N ARG A 179 22.34 -16.52 3.72
CA ARG A 179 23.30 -15.54 4.25
C ARG A 179 24.68 -15.72 3.64
N CYS A 180 25.37 -14.60 3.40
CA CYS A 180 26.76 -14.55 2.97
C CYS A 180 27.61 -13.88 4.06
N GLY A 181 28.57 -14.59 4.63
CA GLY A 181 29.41 -14.08 5.71
C GLY A 181 28.68 -13.80 7.03
N ASP A 182 29.43 -13.25 7.98
CA ASP A 182 28.93 -12.95 9.32
C ASP A 182 28.08 -11.67 9.35
N THR A 183 27.07 -11.66 10.21
CA THR A 183 26.30 -10.45 10.54
C THR A 183 27.22 -9.41 11.18
N THR A 184 27.22 -8.20 10.64
CA THR A 184 27.90 -7.06 11.25
C THR A 184 26.92 -6.28 12.11
N ILE A 185 27.27 -6.03 13.36
CA ILE A 185 26.48 -5.22 14.30
C ILE A 185 27.40 -4.16 14.89
N VAL A 186 26.98 -2.90 14.79
CA VAL A 186 27.73 -1.76 15.32
C VAL A 186 26.80 -0.93 16.19
N HIS A 187 27.22 -0.65 17.42
CA HIS A 187 26.55 0.31 18.29
C HIS A 187 27.24 1.66 18.17
N PHE A 188 26.48 2.71 17.88
CA PHE A 188 27.02 4.07 17.78
C PHE A 188 25.98 5.13 18.15
N GLY A 189 26.45 6.36 18.31
CA GLY A 189 25.66 7.52 18.73
C GLY A 189 26.22 8.09 20.03
N ASN A 190 26.93 9.21 19.94
CA ASN A 190 27.62 9.82 21.08
C ASN A 190 26.70 10.69 21.96
N ASN A 191 25.43 10.81 21.57
CA ASN A 191 24.38 11.55 22.28
C ASN A 191 23.08 10.76 22.21
N SER A 192 22.25 10.90 23.25
CA SER A 192 21.07 10.03 23.47
C SER A 192 20.08 10.00 22.30
N GLN A 193 19.99 11.07 21.49
CA GLN A 193 19.03 11.13 20.39
C GLN A 193 19.31 10.16 19.23
N VAL A 194 20.57 9.79 19.00
CA VAL A 194 20.97 8.94 17.85
C VAL A 194 21.64 7.64 18.28
N GLU A 195 21.60 7.34 19.58
CA GLU A 195 22.18 6.12 20.14
C GLU A 195 21.35 4.89 19.74
N GLY A 196 22.04 3.86 19.25
CA GLY A 196 21.40 2.62 18.84
C GLY A 196 22.33 1.64 18.14
N PHE A 197 21.76 0.48 17.81
CA PHE A 197 22.44 -0.54 17.02
C PHE A 197 22.13 -0.34 15.54
N THR A 198 23.12 -0.62 14.70
CA THR A 198 22.95 -0.84 13.26
C THR A 198 23.43 -2.24 12.93
N MET A 199 22.65 -2.95 12.13
CA MET A 199 22.91 -4.32 11.70
C MET A 199 22.98 -4.36 10.18
N THR A 200 23.92 -5.13 9.65
CA THR A 200 23.96 -5.52 8.24
C THR A 200 24.22 -7.02 8.11
N GLN A 201 23.50 -7.66 7.20
CA GLN A 201 23.67 -9.04 6.79
C GLN A 201 23.69 -9.11 5.27
N LEU A 202 24.85 -9.42 4.70
CA LEU A 202 24.93 -9.74 3.28
C LEU A 202 24.18 -11.06 3.02
N ILE A 203 23.48 -11.11 1.90
CA ILE A 203 22.77 -12.31 1.43
C ILE A 203 23.26 -12.62 0.02
N GLU A 204 23.04 -13.84 -0.49
CA GLU A 204 23.58 -14.24 -1.81
C GLU A 204 23.16 -13.31 -2.96
N THR A 205 22.03 -12.63 -2.82
CA THR A 205 21.46 -11.78 -3.85
C THR A 205 21.67 -10.29 -3.60
N SER A 206 21.88 -9.84 -2.34
CA SER A 206 22.09 -8.43 -1.96
C SER A 206 22.31 -8.23 -0.43
N LEU A 207 21.39 -7.56 0.30
CA LEU A 207 21.59 -7.08 1.67
C LEU A 207 20.29 -7.02 2.49
N ILE A 208 20.38 -7.37 3.77
CA ILE A 208 19.45 -6.97 4.83
C ILE A 208 20.15 -5.99 5.77
N SER A 209 19.51 -4.88 6.11
CA SER A 209 20.01 -3.92 7.10
C SER A 209 18.94 -3.57 8.13
N GLY A 210 19.38 -3.08 9.29
CA GLY A 210 18.47 -2.60 10.32
C GLY A 210 19.09 -1.54 11.22
N HIS A 211 18.26 -0.62 11.70
CA HIS A 211 18.62 0.41 12.68
C HIS A 211 17.67 0.33 13.88
N PHE A 212 18.22 0.27 15.07
CA PHE A 212 17.50 0.04 16.33
C PHE A 212 17.74 1.23 17.26
N ALA A 213 16.76 2.13 17.35
CA ALA A 213 16.89 3.41 18.03
C ALA A 213 16.51 3.31 19.51
N ASN A 214 17.47 3.58 20.41
CA ASN A 214 17.27 3.42 21.85
C ASN A 214 16.21 4.39 22.40
N THR A 215 16.21 5.64 21.94
CA THR A 215 15.36 6.71 22.49
C THR A 215 13.89 6.51 22.18
N SER A 216 13.54 6.09 20.96
CA SER A 216 12.15 5.94 20.54
C SER A 216 11.59 4.53 20.68
N ASN A 217 12.45 3.54 20.99
CA ASN A 217 12.13 2.12 20.91
C ASN A 217 11.63 1.68 19.52
N ASN A 218 12.20 2.26 18.45
CA ASN A 218 11.83 1.90 17.09
C ASN A 218 12.94 1.07 16.43
N ALA A 219 12.54 0.17 15.55
CA ALA A 219 13.43 -0.54 14.65
C ALA A 219 13.05 -0.24 13.20
N TYR A 220 14.04 0.04 12.36
CA TYR A 220 13.87 0.32 10.94
C TYR A 220 14.62 -0.77 10.17
N ILE A 221 13.90 -1.62 9.45
CA ILE A 221 14.44 -2.83 8.80
C ILE A 221 14.30 -2.68 7.28
N ASP A 222 15.39 -2.93 6.56
CA ASP A 222 15.40 -2.94 5.10
C ASP A 222 15.84 -4.31 4.60
N VAL A 223 15.03 -4.94 3.75
CA VAL A 223 15.37 -6.15 3.02
C VAL A 223 15.39 -5.80 1.54
N PHE A 224 16.54 -5.96 0.89
CA PHE A 224 16.66 -5.82 -0.55
C PHE A 224 17.21 -7.12 -1.15
N SER A 225 16.56 -7.64 -2.19
CA SER A 225 16.94 -8.91 -2.83
C SER A 225 16.66 -8.88 -4.33
N CYS A 226 17.53 -9.52 -5.11
CA CYS A 226 17.32 -9.75 -6.55
C CYS A 226 16.41 -10.97 -6.83
N THR A 227 16.03 -11.73 -5.80
CA THR A 227 15.03 -12.79 -5.89
C THR A 227 13.81 -12.43 -5.06
N TYR A 228 12.65 -12.96 -5.47
CA TYR A 228 11.40 -12.77 -4.74
C TYR A 228 11.50 -13.27 -3.29
N PHE A 229 10.94 -12.48 -2.37
CA PHE A 229 10.57 -12.87 -1.02
C PHE A 229 9.23 -12.20 -0.72
N GLU A 230 8.42 -12.76 0.19
CA GLU A 230 7.15 -12.15 0.58
C GLU A 230 7.41 -10.96 1.53
N PRO A 231 7.18 -9.70 1.13
CA PRO A 231 7.45 -8.55 1.99
C PRO A 231 6.67 -8.60 3.31
N ARG A 232 5.46 -9.17 3.29
CA ARG A 232 4.63 -9.28 4.48
C ARG A 232 5.23 -10.20 5.54
N GLU A 233 5.94 -11.25 5.14
CA GLU A 233 6.65 -12.12 6.08
C GLU A 233 7.76 -11.38 6.81
N VAL A 234 8.37 -10.36 6.20
CA VAL A 234 9.32 -9.47 6.87
C VAL A 234 8.61 -8.69 7.97
N ALA A 235 7.50 -8.04 7.65
CA ALA A 235 6.77 -7.20 8.60
C ALA A 235 6.22 -8.00 9.79
N GLU A 236 5.52 -9.11 9.52
CA GLU A 236 4.93 -9.98 10.55
C GLU A 236 6.00 -10.60 11.45
N PHE A 237 7.09 -11.10 10.88
CA PHE A 237 8.19 -11.61 11.69
C PHE A 237 8.85 -10.52 12.54
N SER A 238 9.04 -9.32 11.97
CA SER A 238 9.70 -8.21 12.67
C SER A 238 8.89 -7.72 13.86
N ILE A 239 7.58 -7.50 13.69
CA ILE A 239 6.74 -7.04 14.80
C ILE A 239 6.63 -8.10 15.91
N ASP A 240 6.52 -9.38 15.56
CA ASP A 240 6.42 -10.47 16.52
C ASP A 240 7.74 -10.66 17.30
N PHE A 241 8.87 -10.74 16.58
CA PHE A 241 10.18 -10.96 17.20
C PHE A 241 10.58 -9.79 18.09
N LEU A 242 10.40 -8.55 17.61
CA LEU A 242 10.78 -7.34 18.34
C LEU A 242 9.74 -6.90 19.37
N LYS A 243 8.60 -7.61 19.45
CA LYS A 243 7.44 -7.28 20.29
C LYS A 243 6.99 -5.82 20.13
N GLY A 244 6.92 -5.36 18.87
CA GLY A 244 6.45 -4.02 18.54
C GLY A 244 4.95 -3.86 18.76
N ALA A 245 4.50 -2.62 18.94
CA ALA A 245 3.07 -2.31 19.08
C ALA A 245 2.35 -2.20 17.73
N HIS A 246 3.05 -1.68 16.71
CA HIS A 246 2.56 -1.54 15.34
C HIS A 246 3.75 -1.40 14.39
N TYR A 247 3.52 -1.62 13.09
CA TYR A 247 4.53 -1.41 12.06
C TYR A 247 3.99 -0.55 10.92
N ARG A 248 4.89 0.02 10.12
CA ARG A 248 4.62 0.58 8.80
C ARG A 248 5.51 -0.15 7.81
N MET A 249 4.97 -0.56 6.66
CA MET A 249 5.74 -1.20 5.60
C MET A 249 5.66 -0.38 4.31
N GLN A 250 6.78 -0.33 3.58
CA GLN A 250 6.85 0.15 2.21
C GLN A 250 7.55 -0.90 1.36
N VAL A 251 7.09 -1.08 0.13
CA VAL A 251 7.66 -2.06 -0.78
C VAL A 251 7.94 -1.39 -2.11
N GLY A 252 9.14 -1.61 -2.64
CA GLY A 252 9.61 -1.00 -3.88
C GLY A 252 10.16 -2.03 -4.85
N LEU A 253 9.80 -1.91 -6.12
CA LEU A 253 10.42 -2.65 -7.22
C LEU A 253 11.55 -1.80 -7.81
N ARG A 254 12.72 -2.39 -8.04
CA ARG A 254 13.87 -1.73 -8.70
C ARG A 254 13.99 -2.24 -10.13
N ARG A 255 13.86 -1.35 -11.11
CA ARG A 255 13.90 -1.66 -12.55
C ARG A 255 15.16 -1.11 -13.20
#